data_AF-A0A6L4ZLK7-F1
#
_entry.id   AF-A0A6L4ZLK7-F1
#
_cell.length_a   1.000
_cell.length_b   1.000
_cell.length_c   1.000
_cell.angle_alpha   90.00
_cell.angle_beta   90.00
_cell.angle_gamma   90.00
#
_symmetry.space_group_name_H-M   'P 1'
#
loop_
_entity.id
_entity.type
_entity.pdbx_description
1 polymer ?
#
loop_
_entity_poly.entity_id
_entity_poly.type
_entity_poly.pdbx_seq_one_letter_code
_entity_poly.pdbx_strand_id
1 'polypeptide(L)'
;DGSIREAPELDFTKRKELFRARAYHLLGQIRFKQGQLEEASKALKLSVDTFAESAEQRIAISHLATVTQVSGNDKEALNLYIKSYNKYDENATVQKSMIENLYRKIHGSVEGLELK
;
A
#
# COMPACT_ATOMS: atom_id res chain seq x y z
N ASP A 1 -10.06 15.22 6.08
CA ASP A 1 -9.65 16.12 7.16
C ASP A 1 -8.15 15.97 7.35
N GLY A 2 -7.43 17.08 7.49
CA GLY A 2 -5.96 17.11 7.56
C GLY A 2 -5.49 18.10 8.62
N SER A 3 -6.28 18.20 9.70
CA SER A 3 -6.06 19.17 10.76
C SER A 3 -4.92 18.72 11.68
N ILE A 4 -4.13 19.69 12.15
CA ILE A 4 -3.07 19.54 13.16
C ILE A 4 -3.57 18.82 14.44
N ARG A 5 -4.88 18.76 14.64
CA ARG A 5 -5.56 18.12 15.78
C ARG A 5 -5.60 16.59 15.76
N GLU A 6 -5.30 15.94 14.64
CA GLU A 6 -5.40 14.47 14.54
C GLU A 6 -4.26 13.71 15.20
N ALA A 7 -3.11 14.36 15.42
CA ALA A 7 -1.92 13.76 16.04
C ALA A 7 -1.23 14.73 17.02
N PRO A 8 -1.93 15.13 18.10
CA PRO A 8 -1.40 16.08 19.08
C PRO A 8 -0.16 15.56 19.82
N GLU A 9 0.00 14.25 19.91
CA GLU A 9 1.11 13.55 20.56
C GLU A 9 2.43 13.57 19.76
N LEU A 10 2.37 13.84 18.46
CA LEU A 10 3.55 13.89 17.61
C LEU A 10 4.31 15.22 17.77
N ASP A 11 5.62 15.21 17.54
CA ASP A 11 6.37 16.45 17.37
C ASP A 11 6.14 17.08 15.98
N PHE A 12 6.66 18.28 15.77
CA PHE A 12 6.51 18.99 14.49
C PHE A 12 7.08 18.19 13.29
N THR A 13 8.23 17.54 13.47
CA THR A 13 8.91 16.79 12.41
C THR A 13 8.07 15.59 11.99
N LYS A 14 7.61 14.81 12.97
CA LYS A 14 6.76 13.62 12.72
C LYS A 14 5.41 14.00 12.10
N ARG A 15 4.79 15.11 12.53
CA ARG A 15 3.58 15.61 11.86
C ARG A 15 3.85 15.99 10.41
N LYS A 16 4.96 16.69 10.14
CA LYS A 16 5.33 17.07 8.78
C LYS A 16 5.52 15.85 7.88
N GLU A 17 6.16 14.80 8.38
CA GLU A 17 6.33 13.53 7.67
C GLU A 17 4.99 12.84 7.42
N LEU A 18 4.12 12.74 8.45
CA LEU A 18 2.78 12.19 8.33
C LEU A 18 1.96 12.89 7.23
N PHE A 19 1.91 14.23 7.25
CA PHE A 19 1.17 14.99 6.23
C PHE A 19 1.78 14.85 4.85
N ARG A 20 3.11 14.79 4.74
CA ARG A 20 3.80 14.55 3.47
C ARG A 20 3.47 13.15 2.91
N ALA A 21 3.49 12.13 3.76
CA ALA A 21 3.17 10.76 3.37
C ALA A 21 1.72 10.64 2.87
N ARG A 22 0.77 11.27 3.56
CA ARG A 22 -0.65 11.35 3.13
C ARG A 22 -0.82 12.13 1.82
N ALA A 23 -0.10 13.23 1.64
CA ALA A 23 -0.14 14.00 0.40
C ALA A 23 0.36 13.19 -0.80
N TYR A 24 1.47 12.46 -0.63
CA TYR A 24 1.96 11.53 -1.66
C TYR A 24 1.00 10.37 -1.92
N HIS A 25 0.37 9.83 -0.88
CA HIS A 25 -0.63 8.77 -1.01
C HIS A 25 -1.80 9.21 -1.90
N LEU A 26 -2.39 10.37 -1.57
CA LEU A 26 -3.49 10.94 -2.32
C LEU A 26 -3.09 11.26 -3.77
N LEU A 27 -1.91 11.85 -3.98
CA LEU A 27 -1.38 12.12 -5.31
C LEU A 27 -1.29 10.82 -6.12
N GLY A 28 -0.74 9.76 -5.53
CA GLY A 28 -0.64 8.45 -6.16
C GLY A 28 -1.98 7.86 -6.56
N GLN A 29 -2.98 7.94 -5.69
CA GLN A 29 -4.34 7.50 -6.01
C GLN A 29 -4.99 8.33 -7.12
N ILE A 30 -4.77 9.66 -7.15
CA ILE A 30 -5.27 10.53 -8.22
C ILE A 30 -4.64 10.14 -9.56
N ARG A 31 -3.31 9.97 -9.60
CA ARG A 31 -2.58 9.54 -10.81
C ARG A 31 -3.05 8.18 -11.30
N PHE A 32 -3.29 7.25 -10.38
CA PHE A 32 -3.82 5.93 -10.72
C PHE A 32 -5.19 6.03 -11.38
N LYS A 33 -6.11 6.82 -10.83
CA LYS A 33 -7.43 7.08 -11.42
C LYS A 33 -7.36 7.76 -12.79
N GLN A 34 -6.28 8.48 -13.08
CA GLN A 34 -6.00 9.09 -14.39
C GLN A 34 -5.33 8.12 -15.38
N GLY A 35 -5.08 6.86 -14.99
CA GLY A 35 -4.34 5.89 -15.80
C GLY A 35 -2.83 6.15 -15.89
N GLN A 36 -2.31 7.09 -15.11
CA GLN A 36 -0.89 7.46 -15.08
C GLN A 36 -0.14 6.54 -14.12
N LEU A 37 0.07 5.29 -14.56
CA LEU A 37 0.56 4.20 -13.70
C LEU A 37 1.98 4.42 -13.18
N GLU A 38 2.87 5.01 -14.00
CA GLU A 38 4.25 5.28 -13.60
C GLU A 38 4.32 6.37 -12.52
N GLU A 39 3.59 7.46 -12.71
CA GLU A 39 3.50 8.58 -11.76
C GLU A 39 2.79 8.16 -10.48
N ALA A 40 1.76 7.33 -10.59
CA ALA A 40 1.08 6.74 -9.45
C ALA A 40 2.04 5.90 -8.61
N SER A 41 2.83 5.03 -9.27
CA SER A 41 3.82 4.19 -8.59
C SER A 41 4.89 5.04 -7.88
N LYS A 42 5.41 6.07 -8.55
CA LYS A 42 6.40 7.00 -7.97
C LYS A 42 5.84 7.70 -6.71
N ALA A 43 4.63 8.24 -6.79
CA ALA A 43 4.02 8.93 -5.66
C ALA A 43 3.68 7.98 -4.49
N LEU A 44 3.13 6.80 -4.77
CA LEU A 44 2.85 5.80 -3.73
C LEU A 44 4.13 5.28 -3.06
N LYS A 45 5.22 5.11 -3.82
CA LYS A 45 6.52 4.73 -3.24
C LYS A 45 7.03 5.80 -2.26
N LEU A 46 6.99 7.07 -2.66
CA LEU A 46 7.35 8.18 -1.75
C LEU A 46 6.47 8.20 -0.49
N SER A 47 5.18 7.87 -0.61
CA SER A 47 4.27 7.75 0.52
C SER A 47 4.70 6.63 1.48
N VAL A 48 4.93 5.42 0.95
CA VAL A 48 5.36 4.24 1.73
C VAL A 48 6.69 4.51 2.45
N ASP A 49 7.64 5.13 1.76
CA ASP A 49 8.97 5.43 2.30
C ASP A 49 8.95 6.55 3.36
N THR A 50 7.91 7.38 3.37
CA THR A 50 7.76 8.48 4.34
C THR A 50 6.95 8.09 5.58
N PHE A 51 5.96 7.19 5.44
CA PHE A 51 5.20 6.72 6.60
C PHE A 51 6.08 5.94 7.58
N ALA A 52 5.87 6.15 8.87
CA ALA A 52 6.32 5.21 9.89
C ALA A 52 5.52 3.90 9.78
N GLU A 53 6.07 2.80 10.33
CA GLU A 53 5.36 1.52 10.40
C GLU A 53 4.02 1.67 11.12
N SER A 54 2.94 1.57 10.36
CA SER A 54 1.59 1.91 10.80
C SER A 54 0.54 1.28 9.88
N ALA A 55 -0.73 1.34 10.29
CA ALA A 55 -1.84 0.93 9.43
C ALA A 55 -1.91 1.76 8.14
N GLU A 56 -1.64 3.07 8.20
CA GLU A 56 -1.62 3.94 7.02
C GLU A 56 -0.52 3.52 6.03
N GLN A 57 0.66 3.13 6.52
CA GLN A 57 1.72 2.60 5.67
C GLN A 57 1.27 1.31 4.96
N ARG A 58 0.63 0.37 5.67
CA ARG A 58 0.12 -0.87 5.07
C ARG A 58 -0.91 -0.58 3.97
N ILE A 59 -1.81 0.38 4.19
CA ILE A 59 -2.76 0.83 3.17
C ILE A 59 -2.04 1.42 1.96
N ALA A 60 -1.01 2.25 2.16
CA ALA A 60 -0.20 2.79 1.07
C ALA A 60 0.54 1.69 0.28
N ILE A 61 1.08 0.68 0.97
CA ILE A 61 1.71 -0.50 0.34
C ILE A 61 0.68 -1.28 -0.48
N SER A 62 -0.54 -1.49 0.03
CA SER A 62 -1.61 -2.20 -0.70
C SER A 62 -2.05 -1.46 -1.98
N HIS A 63 -2.13 -0.13 -1.93
CA HIS A 63 -2.37 0.67 -3.14
C HIS A 63 -1.18 0.58 -4.11
N LEU A 64 0.06 0.62 -3.63
CA LEU A 64 1.24 0.43 -4.49
C LEU A 64 1.23 -0.95 -5.15
N ALA A 65 0.84 -2.00 -4.43
CA ALA A 65 0.68 -3.35 -4.96
C ALA A 65 -0.34 -3.37 -6.10
N THR A 66 -1.48 -2.68 -5.92
CA THR A 66 -2.54 -2.57 -6.93
C THR A 66 -2.04 -1.89 -8.20
N VAL A 67 -1.34 -0.75 -8.09
CA VAL A 67 -0.77 -0.06 -9.26
C VAL A 67 0.28 -0.94 -9.95
N THR A 68 1.12 -1.62 -9.17
CA THR A 68 2.16 -2.53 -9.67
C THR A 68 1.55 -3.71 -10.44
N GLN A 69 0.45 -4.27 -9.95
CA GLN A 69 -0.28 -5.34 -10.62
C GLN A 69 -0.90 -4.87 -11.93
N VAL A 70 -1.58 -3.72 -11.93
CA VAL A 70 -2.17 -3.13 -13.15
C VAL A 70 -1.11 -2.77 -14.18
N SER A 71 0.11 -2.45 -13.74
CA SER A 71 1.28 -2.23 -14.60
C SER A 71 1.89 -3.53 -15.16
N GLY A 72 1.31 -4.69 -14.83
CA GLY A 72 1.71 -6.00 -15.34
C GLY A 72 2.82 -6.69 -14.56
N ASN A 73 3.26 -6.13 -13.42
CA ASN A 73 4.31 -6.72 -12.60
C ASN A 73 3.74 -7.53 -11.44
N ASP A 74 3.13 -8.67 -11.76
CA ASP A 74 2.45 -9.54 -10.80
C ASP A 74 3.37 -10.01 -9.66
N LYS A 75 4.63 -10.32 -9.94
CA LYS A 75 5.58 -10.81 -8.92
C LYS A 75 5.84 -9.76 -7.84
N GLU A 76 6.10 -8.52 -8.26
CA GLU A 76 6.32 -7.45 -7.30
C GLU A 76 5.04 -7.06 -6.57
N ALA A 77 3.90 -7.05 -7.27
CA ALA A 77 2.61 -6.82 -6.64
C ALA A 77 2.30 -7.86 -5.55
N LEU A 78 2.62 -9.14 -5.79
CA LEU A 78 2.47 -10.19 -4.78
C LEU A 78 3.30 -9.91 -3.52
N ASN A 79 4.57 -9.55 -3.70
CA ASN A 79 5.46 -9.21 -2.58
C ASN A 79 4.89 -8.04 -1.76
N LEU A 80 4.38 -7.01 -2.45
CA LEU A 80 3.79 -5.84 -1.82
C LEU A 80 2.49 -6.19 -1.08
N TYR A 81 1.60 -6.99 -1.67
CA TYR A 81 0.38 -7.42 -1.00
C TYR A 81 0.67 -8.24 0.26
N ILE A 82 1.63 -9.17 0.21
CA ILE A 82 2.08 -9.92 1.39
C ILE A 82 2.65 -8.97 2.44
N LYS A 83 3.43 -7.97 2.04
CA LYS A 83 3.99 -6.96 2.96
C LYS A 83 2.90 -6.09 3.60
N SER A 84 1.82 -5.77 2.90
CA SER A 84 0.70 -5.00 3.47
C SER A 84 -0.25 -5.84 4.32
N TYR A 85 -0.18 -7.17 4.24
CA TYR A 85 -1.15 -8.05 4.88
C TYR A 85 -1.07 -7.98 6.40
N ASN A 86 -2.24 -7.88 7.03
CA ASN A 86 -2.41 -8.04 8.45
C ASN A 86 -3.75 -8.72 8.71
N LYS A 87 -3.73 -9.88 9.39
CA LYS A 87 -4.93 -10.67 9.68
C LYS A 87 -5.94 -9.98 10.60
N TYR A 88 -5.53 -8.92 11.31
CA TYR A 88 -6.39 -8.14 12.20
C TYR A 88 -6.99 -6.91 11.53
N ASP A 89 -6.59 -6.58 10.30
CA ASP A 89 -7.19 -5.47 9.54
C ASP A 89 -8.59 -5.91 9.03
N GLU A 90 -9.56 -4.99 8.99
CA GLU A 90 -10.97 -5.25 8.59
C GLU A 90 -11.12 -5.90 7.21
N ASN A 91 -10.16 -5.63 6.33
CA ASN A 91 -10.07 -6.01 4.95
C ASN A 91 -9.13 -7.22 4.73
N ALA A 92 -8.70 -7.90 5.80
CA ALA A 92 -7.81 -9.07 5.75
C ALA A 92 -8.31 -10.17 4.80
N THR A 93 -9.60 -10.50 4.83
CA THR A 93 -10.18 -11.53 3.95
C THR A 93 -10.01 -11.16 2.47
N VAL A 94 -10.29 -9.91 2.11
CA VAL A 94 -10.16 -9.42 0.73
C VAL A 94 -8.69 -9.43 0.30
N GLN A 95 -7.79 -8.94 1.16
CA GLN A 95 -6.35 -8.96 0.88
C GLN A 95 -5.82 -10.38 0.70
N LYS A 96 -6.24 -11.31 1.58
CA LYS A 96 -5.87 -12.73 1.47
C LYS A 96 -6.31 -13.31 0.13
N SER A 97 -7.54 -13.06 -0.31
CA SER A 97 -8.01 -13.52 -1.62
C SER A 97 -7.22 -12.91 -2.78
N MET A 98 -6.84 -11.63 -2.71
CA MET A 98 -5.97 -11.01 -3.72
C MET A 98 -4.60 -11.71 -3.78
N ILE A 99 -3.99 -11.98 -2.62
CA ILE A 99 -2.70 -12.66 -2.52
C ILE A 99 -2.79 -14.08 -3.07
N GLU A 100 -3.79 -14.86 -2.65
CA GLU A 100 -3.99 -16.25 -3.11
C GLU A 100 -4.19 -16.33 -4.63
N ASN A 101 -4.98 -15.42 -5.20
CA ASN A 101 -5.20 -15.37 -6.64
C ASN A 101 -3.91 -15.07 -7.41
N LEU A 102 -3.13 -14.08 -6.94
CA LEU A 102 -1.90 -13.69 -7.59
C LEU A 102 -0.79 -14.74 -7.42
N TYR A 103 -0.70 -15.34 -6.23
CA TYR A 103 0.20 -16.46 -5.94
C TYR A 103 -0.12 -17.66 -6.84
N ARG A 104 -1.40 -18.04 -6.95
CA ARG A 104 -1.82 -19.11 -7.87
C ARG A 104 -1.52 -18.77 -9.32
N LYS A 105 -1.69 -17.52 -9.75
CA LYS A 105 -1.34 -17.08 -11.12
C LYS A 105 0.16 -17.27 -11.41
N ILE A 106 1.03 -17.04 -10.41
CA ILE A 106 2.48 -17.12 -10.56
C ILE A 106 3.00 -18.56 -10.40
N HIS A 107 2.44 -19.32 -9.47
CA HIS A 107 2.97 -20.62 -9.02
C HIS A 107 2.11 -21.82 -9.45
N GLY A 108 0.90 -21.60 -9.97
CA GLY A 108 -0.04 -22.65 -10.38
C GLY A 108 -0.91 -23.22 -9.25
N SER A 109 -0.50 -23.04 -7.99
CA SER A 109 -1.26 -23.46 -6.80
C SER A 109 -1.09 -22.43 -5.66
N VAL A 110 -1.76 -22.64 -4.52
CA VAL A 110 -1.55 -21.86 -3.28
C VAL A 110 -0.64 -22.60 -2.28
N GLU A 111 -0.04 -23.72 -2.70
CA GLU A 111 0.82 -24.53 -1.85
C GLU A 111 2.11 -23.76 -1.52
N GLY A 112 2.49 -23.74 -0.25
CA GLY A 112 3.64 -22.98 0.26
C GLY A 112 3.39 -21.49 0.50
N LEU A 113 2.16 -20.98 0.29
CA LEU A 113 1.81 -19.61 0.66
C LEU A 113 1.63 -19.50 2.18
N GLU A 114 2.52 -18.77 2.83
CA GLU A 114 2.48 -18.50 4.28
C GLU A 114 2.21 -17.01 4.54
N LEU A 115 1.14 -16.72 5.28
CA LEU A 115 0.74 -15.36 5.69
C LEU A 115 0.86 -15.21 7.21
N LYS A 116 1.40 -14.09 7.69
CA LYS A 116 1.67 -13.83 9.11
C LYS A 116 0.48 -13.16 9.84
#